data_AF-A0A314ZVJ5-F1
#
_entry.id   AF-A0A314ZVJ5-F1
#
_cell.length_a   1.000
_cell.length_b   1.000
_cell.length_c   1.000
_cell.angle_alpha   90.00
_cell.angle_beta   90.00
_cell.angle_gamma   90.00
#
_symmetry.space_group_name_H-M   'P 1'
#
loop_
_entity.id
_entity.type
_entity.pdbx_description
1 polymer ?
#
loop_
_entity_poly.entity_id
_entity_poly.type
_entity_poly.pdbx_seq_one_letter_code
_entity_poly.pdbx_strand_id
1 'polypeptide(L)'
;MSLTGVKMSEDVWLTCLTHALSTETEEIMGLLLGDIENSVNGGVTALIWGASPQTRSDRRKDRVETNPEQLAAASAQAEISLMLLFL
;
A
#
# COMPACT_ATOMS: atom_id res chain seq x y z
N MET A 1 14.62 -7.66 10.90
CA MET A 1 15.52 -6.95 9.97
C MET A 1 14.84 -5.67 9.55
N SER A 2 15.54 -4.55 9.51
CA SER A 2 14.99 -3.26 9.07
C SER A 2 15.03 -3.15 7.54
N LEU A 3 14.03 -2.48 6.96
CA LEU A 3 14.06 -2.08 5.56
C LEU A 3 15.23 -1.13 5.32
N THR A 4 15.97 -1.37 4.24
CA THR A 4 17.07 -0.50 3.78
C THR A 4 16.63 0.44 2.67
N GLY A 5 15.52 0.13 1.98
CA GLY A 5 14.96 0.98 0.93
C GLY A 5 13.57 0.56 0.52
N VAL A 6 12.90 1.45 -0.21
CA VAL A 6 11.59 1.23 -0.82
C VAL A 6 11.68 1.70 -2.27
N LYS A 7 11.21 0.86 -3.20
CA LYS A 7 11.04 1.22 -4.61
C LYS A 7 9.56 1.12 -4.93
N MET A 8 9.01 2.12 -5.60
CA MET A 8 7.60 2.13 -6.03
C MET A 8 7.51 2.36 -7.54
N SER A 9 6.53 1.72 -8.17
CA SER A 9 6.16 2.02 -9.56
C SER A 9 5.55 3.43 -9.69
N GLU A 10 5.69 4.04 -10.86
CA GLU A 10 5.10 5.34 -11.18
C GLU A 10 3.57 5.32 -11.05
N ASP A 11 2.92 4.21 -11.41
CA ASP A 11 1.46 4.06 -11.31
C ASP A 11 0.98 4.08 -9.85
N VAL A 12 1.75 3.46 -8.95
CA VAL A 12 1.48 3.48 -7.51
C VAL A 12 1.62 4.91 -6.99
N TRP A 13 2.70 5.59 -7.38
CA TRP A 13 2.92 6.97 -6.99
C TRP A 13 1.78 7.90 -7.44
N LEU A 14 1.35 7.79 -8.70
CA LEU A 14 0.25 8.59 -9.25
C LEU A 14 -1.08 8.29 -8.55
N THR A 15 -1.35 7.03 -8.23
CA THR A 15 -2.54 6.61 -7.49
C THR A 15 -2.55 7.23 -6.09
N CYS A 16 -1.43 7.16 -5.36
CA CYS A 16 -1.30 7.76 -4.04
C CYS A 16 -1.47 9.28 -4.08
N LEU A 17 -0.86 9.96 -5.06
CA LEU A 17 -0.97 11.41 -5.21
C LEU A 17 -2.40 11.82 -5.51
N THR A 18 -3.06 11.13 -6.43
CA THR A 18 -4.47 11.41 -6.80
C THR A 18 -5.39 11.21 -5.60
N HIS A 19 -5.18 10.14 -4.84
CA HIS A 19 -5.94 9.87 -3.62
C HIS A 19 -5.71 10.96 -2.56
N ALA A 20 -4.47 11.39 -2.36
CA ALA A 20 -4.12 12.45 -1.42
C ALA A 20 -4.75 13.81 -1.76
N LEU A 21 -4.92 14.09 -3.06
CA LEU A 21 -5.53 15.32 -3.54
C LEU A 21 -7.06 15.22 -3.71
N SER A 22 -7.67 14.07 -3.40
CA SER A 22 -9.11 13.86 -3.56
C SER A 22 -9.94 14.69 -2.57
N THR A 23 -9.36 15.09 -1.44
CA THR A 23 -10.02 15.90 -0.41
C THR A 23 -8.99 16.70 0.38
N GLU A 24 -9.35 17.93 0.72
CA GLU A 24 -8.57 18.81 1.60
C GLU A 24 -9.10 18.80 3.05
N THR A 25 -10.29 18.23 3.28
CA THR A 25 -11.04 18.41 4.52
C THR A 25 -10.83 17.30 5.54
N GLU A 26 -10.37 16.13 5.11
CA GLU A 26 -10.14 14.98 5.97
C GLU A 26 -8.86 14.25 5.57
N GLU A 27 -8.21 13.61 6.55
CA GLU A 27 -7.07 12.74 6.24
C GLU A 27 -7.60 11.50 5.53
N ILE A 28 -6.83 11.04 4.55
CA ILE A 28 -7.10 9.83 3.77
C ILE A 28 -6.11 8.74 4.13
N MET A 29 -6.44 7.49 3.79
CA MET A 29 -5.57 6.34 4.06
C MET A 29 -5.63 5.32 2.92
N GLY A 30 -4.63 4.45 2.87
CA GLY A 30 -4.50 3.42 1.87
C GLY A 30 -3.48 2.37 2.31
N LEU A 31 -3.53 1.20 1.67
CA LEU A 31 -2.57 0.13 1.84
C LEU A 31 -1.72 0.01 0.58
N LEU A 32 -0.45 -0.34 0.75
CA LEU A 32 0.47 -0.62 -0.34
C LEU A 32 0.63 -2.13 -0.51
N LEU A 33 0.64 -2.59 -1.75
CA LEU A 33 0.84 -3.98 -2.13
C LEU A 33 2.21 -4.11 -2.77
N GLY A 34 2.97 -5.11 -2.33
CA GLY A 34 4.37 -5.21 -2.68
C GLY A 34 5.04 -6.47 -2.15
N ASP A 35 6.24 -6.69 -2.65
CA ASP A 35 7.11 -7.80 -2.27
C ASP A 35 8.35 -7.30 -1.53
N ILE A 36 9.03 -8.22 -0.85
CA ILE A 36 10.29 -7.95 -0.15
C ILE A 36 11.42 -8.66 -0.89
N GLU A 37 12.34 -7.87 -1.45
CA GLU A 37 13.58 -8.38 -2.04
C GLU A 37 14.73 -8.30 -1.05
N ASN A 38 15.40 -9.43 -0.84
CA ASN A 38 16.63 -9.50 -0.08
C ASN A 38 17.82 -9.45 -1.04
N SER A 39 18.61 -8.39 -0.95
CA SER A 39 19.86 -8.26 -1.68
C SER A 39 20.93 -9.20 -1.11
N VAL A 40 21.81 -9.69 -1.98
CA VAL A 40 22.97 -10.51 -1.62
C VAL A 40 23.89 -9.77 -0.61
N ASN A 41 23.87 -8.44 -0.63
CA ASN A 41 24.65 -7.59 0.28
C ASN A 41 24.00 -7.38 1.65
N GLY A 42 22.92 -8.10 1.97
CA GLY A 42 22.19 -8.00 3.25
C GLY A 42 21.19 -6.84 3.32
N GLY A 43 20.97 -6.12 2.21
CA GLY A 43 19.95 -5.07 2.14
C GLY A 43 18.55 -5.65 1.91
N VAL A 44 17.55 -5.19 2.67
CA VAL A 44 16.14 -5.53 2.48
C VAL A 44 15.44 -4.37 1.77
N THR A 45 14.86 -4.61 0.59
CA THR A 45 14.15 -3.58 -0.19
C THR A 45 12.70 -3.98 -0.38
N ALA A 46 11.76 -3.07 -0.09
CA ALA A 46 10.35 -3.26 -0.45
C ALA A 46 10.11 -2.82 -1.90
N LEU A 47 9.53 -3.68 -2.73
CA LEU A 47 9.06 -3.38 -4.06
C LEU A 47 7.55 -3.19 -4.04
N ILE A 48 7.09 -1.97 -4.26
CA ILE A 48 5.67 -1.62 -4.23
C ILE A 48 5.15 -1.57 -5.66
N TRP A 49 4.27 -2.50 -5.99
CA TRP A 49 3.65 -2.63 -7.31
C TRP A 49 2.16 -2.28 -7.31
N GLY A 50 1.52 -2.16 -6.14
CA GLY A 50 0.10 -1.80 -6.05
C GLY A 50 -0.20 -0.83 -4.91
N ALA A 51 -1.29 -0.08 -5.08
CA ALA A 51 -1.90 0.74 -4.03
C ALA A 51 -3.39 0.40 -3.94
N SER A 52 -3.91 0.35 -2.71
CA SER A 52 -5.32 0.09 -2.42
C SER A 52 -5.84 1.20 -1.50
N PRO A 53 -6.44 2.27 -2.07
CA PRO A 53 -7.09 3.32 -1.29
C PRO A 53 -8.12 2.72 -0.33
N GLN A 54 -8.10 3.14 0.94
CA GLN A 54 -8.99 2.64 1.98
C GLN A 54 -9.92 3.76 2.46
N THR A 55 -11.18 3.42 2.70
CA THR A 55 -12.13 4.32 3.35
C THR A 55 -11.88 4.34 4.85
N ARG A 56 -11.94 5.51 5.48
CA ARG A 56 -11.78 5.60 6.93
C ARG A 56 -13.02 5.07 7.64
N SER A 57 -12.82 4.16 8.59
CA SER A 57 -13.86 3.70 9.51
C SER A 57 -14.12 4.69 10.64
N ASP A 58 -13.08 5.38 11.13
CA ASP A 58 -13.15 6.49 12.09
C ASP A 58 -12.51 7.74 11.47
N ARG A 59 -13.26 8.85 11.48
CA ARG A 59 -12.86 10.16 10.94
C ARG A 59 -12.37 11.15 12.00
N ARG A 60 -12.20 10.71 13.25
CA ARG A 60 -11.58 11.55 14.28
C ARG A 60 -10.17 11.96 13.86
N LYS A 61 -9.84 13.24 14.07
CA LYS A 61 -8.53 13.80 13.73
C LYS A 61 -7.41 12.97 14.38
N ASP A 62 -6.33 12.72 13.62
CA ASP A 62 -5.14 11.96 14.04
C ASP A 62 -5.38 10.45 14.31
N ARG A 63 -6.62 9.94 14.16
CA ARG A 63 -6.97 8.52 14.36
C ARG A 63 -7.13 7.81 13.02
N VAL A 64 -6.02 7.44 12.40
CA VAL A 64 -5.98 6.68 11.13
C VAL A 64 -5.63 5.23 11.43
N GLU A 65 -6.65 4.38 11.56
CA GLU A 65 -6.51 2.96 11.86
C GLU A 65 -7.10 2.10 10.74
N THR A 66 -6.42 0.99 10.43
CA THR A 66 -6.93 -0.02 9.50
C THR A 66 -7.63 -1.11 10.29
N ASN A 67 -8.87 -1.42 9.93
CA ASN A 67 -9.59 -2.50 10.58
C ASN A 67 -9.14 -3.89 10.03
N PRO A 68 -9.38 -4.99 10.77
CA PRO A 68 -8.98 -6.32 10.32
C PRO A 68 -9.62 -6.75 8.99
N GLU A 69 -10.84 -6.27 8.72
CA GLU A 69 -11.61 -6.61 7.51
C GLU A 69 -10.98 -5.98 6.25
N GLN A 70 -10.52 -4.74 6.35
CA GLN A 70 -9.79 -4.02 5.31
C GLN A 70 -8.44 -4.68 5.03
N LEU A 71 -7.74 -5.12 6.08
CA LEU A 71 -6.51 -5.90 5.92
C LEU A 71 -6.79 -7.22 5.19
N ALA A 72 -7.83 -7.96 5.59
CA ALA A 72 -8.20 -9.21 4.93
C ALA A 72 -8.59 -9.01 3.45
N ALA A 73 -9.36 -7.96 3.15
CA ALA A 73 -9.76 -7.61 1.79
C ALA A 73 -8.55 -7.21 0.93
N ALA A 74 -7.62 -6.41 1.47
CA ALA A 74 -6.40 -6.03 0.77
C ALA A 74 -5.46 -7.22 0.54
N SER A 75 -5.36 -8.15 1.50
CA SER A 75 -4.62 -9.40 1.31
C SER A 75 -5.23 -10.23 0.17
N ALA A 76 -6.56 -10.37 0.12
CA ALA A 76 -7.23 -11.07 -0.98
C ALA A 76 -6.97 -10.38 -2.35
N GLN A 77 -6.96 -9.04 -2.38
CA GLN A 77 -6.62 -8.28 -3.59
C GLN A 77 -5.16 -8.52 -4.02
N ALA A 78 -4.24 -8.65 -3.07
CA ALA A 78 -2.83 -8.92 -3.37
C ALA A 78 -2.64 -10.30 -4.04
N GLU A 79 -3.30 -11.33 -3.51
CA GLU A 79 -3.27 -12.69 -4.07
C GLU A 79 -3.82 -12.75 -5.50
N ILE A 80 -4.92 -12.02 -5.77
CA ILE A 80 -5.51 -11.95 -7.11
C ILE A 80 -4.58 -11.24 -8.11
N SER A 81 -3.92 -10.15 -7.68
CA SER A 81 -2.99 -9.40 -8.56
C SER A 81 -1.76 -10.23 -8.91
N LEU A 82 -1.26 -11.02 -7.94
CA LEU A 82 -0.16 -11.96 -8.18
C LEU A 82 -0.53 -12.98 -9.26
N MET A 83 -1.75 -13.52 -9.22
CA MET A 83 -2.22 -14.51 -10.19
C MET A 83 -2.32 -13.95 -11.62
N LEU A 84 -2.64 -12.66 -11.77
CA LEU A 84 -2.73 -11.95 -13.07
C LEU A 84 -1.36 -11.63 -13.69
N LEU A 85 -0.31 -11.51 -12.87
CA LEU A 85 1.06 -11.26 -13.33
C LEU A 85 1.75 -12.52 -13.89
N PHE A 86 1.26 -13.72 -13.56
CA PHE A 86 1.83 -15.01 -13.95
C PHE A 86 1.04 -15.75 -15.05
N LEU A 87 0.03 -15.11 -15.65
CA LEU A 87 -0.85 -15.67 -16.70
C LEU A 87 -0.64 -14.93 -18.03
#